data_AF-A0A8H6MH01-F1
#
_entry.id   AF-A0A8H6MH01-F1
#
_cell.length_a   1.000
_cell.length_b   1.000
_cell.length_c   1.000
_cell.angle_alpha   90.00
_cell.angle_beta   90.00
_cell.angle_gamma   90.00
#
_symmetry.space_group_name_H-M   'P 1'
#
loop_
_entity.id
_entity.type
_entity.pdbx_description
1 polymer ?
#
loop_
_entity_poly.entity_id
_entity_poly.type
_entity_poly.pdbx_seq_one_letter_code
_entity_poly.pdbx_strand_id
1 'polypeptide(L)'
;MQSFFSTLTQVSRRNVCRRQWVSLSHTRFLSDASEAHYGATSAGDASKRLARDPNPTASAGRPASPRVDFENLGLHPPIVASLRAAFPDVKYPTDVQSEFIPAILGGKDVLLKDATGSGKSFGLVLALLNKPRLVSRDAHKNNETQRHITSLVLVPHRELAFQLLHWIERMVNAGEQAPPLSMIAQVLVRDDKMHLGQGLETLRAETPHVLIGTPQAILDVYQHEPELLQLRSLSSVVVDEVDYLIETVSRKDPNKSFKRATEKAKRKLLTHPGPTRQLLDVIYDSRKEVNEKRIDEPGMEIAKRRRGLSSANSMPPSPQLVLSSATLRTHLKNFVYDESGWLDKDNVAKVSGRATKAVEGERVRGPEKEAVNASIQHSVLLVSDERVRNIPGAVTVESLPSSTSRWRRSYQ
;
A
#
# COMPACT_ATOMS: atom_id res chain seq x y z
N MET A 1 5.54 62.68 -30.78
CA MET A 1 5.43 63.97 -30.06
C MET A 1 4.05 64.03 -29.43
N GLN A 2 3.95 64.59 -28.21
CA GLN A 2 2.78 64.66 -27.28
C GLN A 2 2.73 63.45 -26.33
N SER A 3 3.39 63.42 -25.15
CA SER A 3 3.31 64.27 -23.93
C SER A 3 1.90 64.31 -23.33
N PHE A 4 1.54 63.41 -22.41
CA PHE A 4 1.67 63.51 -20.94
C PHE A 4 1.13 64.82 -20.32
N PHE A 5 -0.01 64.73 -19.62
CA PHE A 5 -0.11 64.89 -18.15
C PHE A 5 -1.46 64.39 -17.59
N SER A 6 -1.37 63.64 -16.47
CA SER A 6 -2.26 63.58 -15.29
C SER A 6 -3.77 63.30 -15.42
N THR A 7 -4.24 62.23 -14.76
CA THR A 7 -5.01 62.31 -13.50
C THR A 7 -4.99 60.95 -12.78
N LEU A 8 -4.67 60.99 -11.48
CA LEU A 8 -4.69 59.90 -10.52
C LEU A 8 -6.04 59.96 -9.78
N THR A 9 -6.81 58.87 -9.75
CA THR A 9 -7.81 58.64 -8.71
C THR A 9 -7.95 57.16 -8.40
N GLN A 10 -8.16 56.93 -7.11
CA GLN A 10 -7.92 55.73 -6.33
C GLN A 10 -9.27 55.06 -6.00
N VAL A 11 -9.22 53.74 -5.76
CA VAL A 11 -10.18 52.92 -4.99
C VAL A 11 -11.53 52.53 -5.65
N SER A 12 -11.68 51.23 -5.98
CA SER A 12 -12.83 50.43 -5.53
C SER A 12 -12.60 48.90 -5.59
N ARG A 13 -12.53 48.32 -4.37
CA ARG A 13 -12.83 46.95 -3.85
C ARG A 13 -13.08 45.80 -4.86
N ARG A 14 -12.25 44.74 -4.89
CA ARG A 14 -12.12 43.56 -3.99
C ARG A 14 -13.39 42.70 -3.83
N ASN A 15 -13.38 41.52 -4.46
CA ASN A 15 -14.03 40.29 -3.97
C ASN A 15 -12.99 39.14 -3.99
N VAL A 16 -12.32 38.95 -2.85
CA VAL A 16 -11.45 37.80 -2.57
C VAL A 16 -12.18 36.96 -1.54
N CYS A 17 -12.54 35.73 -1.91
CA CYS A 17 -13.13 34.77 -0.98
C CYS A 17 -12.01 34.19 -0.09
N ARG A 18 -11.73 34.87 1.03
CA ARG A 18 -10.94 34.31 2.14
C ARG A 18 -11.88 33.52 3.04
N ARG A 19 -11.68 32.21 3.18
CA ARG A 19 -12.23 31.44 4.30
C ARG A 19 -11.28 31.60 5.48
N GLN A 20 -11.73 32.35 6.48
CA GLN A 20 -11.08 32.58 7.77
C GLN A 20 -11.81 31.71 8.80
N TRP A 21 -11.08 30.89 9.55
CA TRP A 21 -11.65 30.14 10.67
C TRP A 21 -11.67 31.03 11.91
N VAL A 22 -12.86 31.19 12.50
CA VAL A 22 -13.10 31.91 13.76
C VAL A 22 -12.92 30.93 14.92
N SER A 23 -12.03 31.28 15.85
CA SER A 23 -11.88 30.65 17.15
C SER A 23 -13.05 31.03 18.06
N LEU A 24 -13.80 30.03 18.55
CA LEU A 24 -14.76 30.20 19.63
C LEU A 24 -14.15 29.69 20.93
N SER A 25 -13.55 30.63 21.66
CA SER A 25 -13.21 30.52 23.07
C SER A 25 -14.49 30.60 23.91
N HIS A 26 -14.71 29.63 24.80
CA HIS A 26 -15.55 29.83 25.98
C HIS A 26 -14.64 29.98 27.19
N THR A 27 -14.69 31.17 27.78
CA THR A 27 -14.09 31.52 29.07
C THR A 27 -15.22 31.87 30.02
N ARG A 28 -15.09 31.44 31.29
CA ARG A 28 -15.51 32.09 32.57
C ARG A 28 -15.81 30.99 33.61
N PHE A 29 -15.49 31.09 34.90
CA PHE A 29 -15.09 32.21 35.76
C PHE A 29 -14.36 31.67 37.02
N LEU A 30 -13.33 32.42 37.47
CA LEU A 30 -12.72 32.66 38.81
C LEU A 30 -12.99 31.69 39.99
N SER A 31 -12.04 31.41 40.89
CA SER A 31 -11.37 32.41 41.75
C SER A 31 -10.16 31.85 42.52
N ASP A 32 -9.36 32.81 42.99
CA ASP A 32 -8.02 32.82 43.59
C ASP A 32 -7.81 32.12 44.94
N ALA A 33 -6.51 31.89 45.20
CA ALA A 33 -5.79 31.93 46.50
C ALA A 33 -6.12 30.81 47.52
N SER A 34 -5.19 30.23 48.29
CA SER A 34 -3.89 30.68 48.79
C SER A 34 -3.15 29.48 49.44
N GLU A 35 -1.83 29.65 49.57
CA GLU A 35 -0.96 29.19 50.66
C GLU A 35 -0.63 27.70 50.87
N ALA A 36 0.69 27.47 50.79
CA ALA A 36 1.42 26.34 51.34
C ALA A 36 1.55 26.47 52.86
N HIS A 37 1.42 25.36 53.59
CA HIS A 37 2.05 25.20 54.90
C HIS A 37 2.45 23.74 55.19
N TYR A 38 3.58 23.65 55.89
CA TYR A 38 4.39 22.51 56.31
C TYR A 38 3.81 21.71 57.50
N GLY A 39 4.19 20.43 57.56
CA GLY A 39 4.33 19.60 58.78
C GLY A 39 3.04 18.97 59.33
N ALA A 40 3.02 17.84 60.03
CA ALA A 40 4.00 16.86 60.48
C ALA A 40 3.24 15.64 61.07
N THR A 41 3.87 14.45 61.03
CA THR A 41 3.87 13.37 62.06
C THR A 41 2.60 12.81 62.74
N SER A 42 2.49 11.46 62.73
CA SER A 42 2.17 10.52 63.85
C SER A 42 1.31 9.35 63.31
N ALA A 43 1.74 8.09 63.21
CA ALA A 43 2.19 7.11 64.22
C ALA A 43 1.09 6.63 65.19
N GLY A 44 0.83 5.31 65.18
CA GLY A 44 0.09 4.49 66.17
C GLY A 44 -1.43 4.39 65.97
N ASP A 45 -2.14 3.27 66.18
CA ASP A 45 -1.78 1.93 66.63
C ASP A 45 -3.00 0.99 66.37
N ALA A 46 -2.72 -0.31 66.49
CA ALA A 46 -3.45 -1.53 66.18
C ALA A 46 -4.93 -1.66 66.57
N SER A 47 -5.64 -2.47 65.77
CA SER A 47 -6.47 -3.55 66.33
C SER A 47 -6.61 -4.75 65.38
N LYS A 48 -6.16 -5.89 65.90
CA LYS A 48 -6.18 -7.26 65.38
C LYS A 48 -7.56 -7.70 64.88
N ARG A 49 -7.61 -8.32 63.69
CA ARG A 49 -8.43 -9.51 63.44
C ARG A 49 -7.67 -10.47 62.53
N LEU A 50 -7.32 -11.62 63.11
CA LEU A 50 -6.72 -12.78 62.46
C LEU A 50 -7.75 -13.45 61.54
N ALA A 51 -7.45 -13.58 60.25
CA ALA A 51 -8.08 -14.54 59.35
C ALA A 51 -7.10 -14.97 58.25
N ARG A 52 -6.62 -16.20 58.40
CA ARG A 52 -5.95 -17.14 57.47
C ARG A 52 -5.63 -16.66 56.04
N ASP A 53 -4.35 -16.84 55.67
CA ASP A 53 -3.83 -16.88 54.29
C ASP A 53 -4.56 -17.93 53.42
N PRO A 54 -4.58 -17.73 52.08
CA PRO A 54 -3.51 -18.34 51.29
C PRO A 54 -2.90 -17.39 50.24
N ASN A 55 -1.57 -17.25 50.33
CA ASN A 55 -0.58 -17.13 49.25
C ASN A 55 -1.09 -16.70 47.85
N PRO A 56 -0.78 -15.48 47.36
CA PRO A 56 -0.94 -15.16 45.94
C PRO A 56 0.23 -15.77 45.18
N THR A 57 -0.04 -16.84 44.42
CA THR A 57 0.86 -17.30 43.37
C THR A 57 1.12 -16.16 42.40
N ALA A 58 2.34 -15.61 42.45
CA ALA A 58 2.86 -14.73 41.41
C ALA A 58 2.85 -15.50 40.08
N SER A 59 1.96 -15.12 39.16
CA SER A 59 2.07 -15.56 37.78
C SER A 59 3.23 -14.79 37.15
N ALA A 60 4.40 -15.43 37.12
CA ALA A 60 5.49 -15.00 36.27
C ALA A 60 4.98 -14.97 34.83
N GLY A 61 4.75 -13.77 34.29
CA GLY A 61 4.36 -13.57 32.90
C GLY A 61 5.43 -14.16 31.99
N ARG A 62 5.03 -15.14 31.17
CA ARG A 62 5.87 -15.65 30.07
C ARG A 62 6.20 -14.50 29.11
N PRO A 63 7.45 -14.41 28.60
CA PRO A 63 7.81 -13.36 27.65
C PRO A 63 6.97 -13.50 26.37
N ALA A 64 6.37 -12.40 25.94
CA ALA A 64 5.67 -12.31 24.67
C ALA A 64 6.63 -12.60 23.51
N SER A 65 6.14 -13.23 22.45
CA SER A 65 6.90 -13.50 21.21
C SER A 65 7.65 -12.24 20.74
N PRO A 66 8.89 -12.34 20.23
CA PRO A 66 9.66 -11.18 19.83
C PRO A 66 8.91 -10.42 18.73
N ARG A 67 8.58 -9.15 19.01
CA ARG A 67 8.00 -8.24 18.02
C ARG A 67 9.08 -7.91 16.99
N VAL A 68 8.72 -7.94 15.71
CA VAL A 68 9.61 -7.55 14.61
C VAL A 68 9.65 -6.04 14.53
N ASP A 69 10.85 -5.47 14.41
CA ASP A 69 11.10 -4.04 14.26
C ASP A 69 11.36 -3.68 12.78
N PHE A 70 11.09 -2.42 12.38
CA PHE A 70 11.32 -1.94 11.01
C PHE A 70 12.79 -2.06 10.57
N GLU A 71 13.70 -1.87 11.52
CA GLU A 71 15.15 -2.02 11.39
C GLU A 71 15.55 -3.44 10.92
N ASN A 72 14.72 -4.43 11.24
CA ASN A 72 14.97 -5.84 10.89
C ASN A 72 14.30 -6.28 9.56
N LEU A 73 13.65 -5.36 8.84
CA LEU A 73 12.97 -5.67 7.57
C LEU A 73 13.84 -5.47 6.32
N GLY A 74 15.13 -5.14 6.49
CA GLY A 74 16.05 -4.84 5.39
C GLY A 74 15.93 -3.43 4.81
N LEU A 75 15.24 -2.53 5.52
CA LEU A 75 15.18 -1.11 5.19
C LEU A 75 16.51 -0.42 5.54
N HIS A 76 16.95 0.49 4.68
CA HIS A 76 18.13 1.30 4.92
C HIS A 76 17.91 2.23 6.13
N PRO A 77 18.93 2.44 6.98
CA PRO A 77 18.79 3.27 8.18
C PRO A 77 18.18 4.66 7.96
N PRO A 78 18.48 5.40 6.86
CA PRO A 78 17.82 6.68 6.59
C PRO A 78 16.31 6.58 6.40
N ILE A 79 15.81 5.52 5.75
CA ILE A 79 14.37 5.30 5.55
C ILE A 79 13.68 5.05 6.89
N VAL A 80 14.30 4.24 7.75
CA VAL A 80 13.78 3.99 9.09
C VAL A 80 13.82 5.26 9.94
N ALA A 81 14.92 6.02 9.90
CA ALA A 81 15.01 7.29 10.62
C ALA A 81 13.93 8.29 10.18
N SER A 82 13.73 8.48 8.87
CA SER A 82 12.64 9.29 8.31
C SER A 82 11.26 8.80 8.75
N LEU A 83 11.03 7.48 8.79
CA LEU A 83 9.79 6.89 9.28
C LEU A 83 9.57 7.24 10.77
N ARG A 84 10.57 7.03 11.63
CA ARG A 84 10.48 7.31 13.07
C ARG A 84 10.21 8.79 13.34
N ALA A 85 10.83 9.68 12.57
CA ALA A 85 10.64 11.12 12.70
C ALA A 85 9.28 11.60 12.16
N ALA A 86 8.86 11.12 10.99
CA ALA A 86 7.62 11.54 10.34
C ALA A 86 6.36 10.94 11.00
N PHE A 87 6.46 9.72 11.52
CA PHE A 87 5.37 8.92 12.07
C PHE A 87 5.75 8.25 13.41
N PRO A 88 5.98 9.03 14.49
CA PRO A 88 6.43 8.49 15.79
C PRO A 88 5.42 7.51 16.43
N ASP A 89 4.15 7.58 16.02
CA ASP A 89 3.09 6.68 16.47
C ASP A 89 3.08 5.32 15.73
N VAL A 90 3.89 5.16 14.68
CA VAL A 90 4.09 3.90 13.95
C VAL A 90 5.33 3.22 14.54
N LYS A 91 5.12 2.50 15.64
CA LYS A 91 6.19 1.90 16.44
C LYS A 91 6.67 0.56 15.89
N TYR A 92 5.77 -0.23 15.32
CA TYR A 92 6.10 -1.56 14.79
C TYR A 92 5.40 -1.79 13.46
N PRO A 93 6.01 -2.56 12.54
CA PRO A 93 5.33 -3.04 11.35
C PRO A 93 4.12 -3.89 11.72
N THR A 94 3.09 -3.87 10.88
CA THR A 94 2.01 -4.86 10.96
C THR A 94 2.52 -6.23 10.52
N ASP A 95 1.80 -7.29 10.87
CA ASP A 95 2.20 -8.66 10.50
C ASP A 95 2.37 -8.80 8.97
N VAL A 96 1.42 -8.24 8.22
CA VAL A 96 1.48 -8.22 6.76
C VAL A 96 2.66 -7.40 6.24
N GLN A 97 3.01 -6.27 6.86
CA GLN A 97 4.17 -5.46 6.48
C GLN A 97 5.48 -6.20 6.72
N SER A 98 5.56 -6.97 7.80
CA SER A 98 6.75 -7.74 8.17
C SER A 98 7.10 -8.82 7.13
N GLU A 99 6.09 -9.34 6.41
CA GLU A 99 6.29 -10.26 5.30
C GLU A 99 6.39 -9.52 3.95
N PHE A 100 5.62 -8.45 3.77
CA PHE A 100 5.50 -7.76 2.48
C PHE A 100 6.72 -6.92 2.12
N ILE A 101 7.27 -6.17 3.08
CA ILE A 101 8.41 -5.29 2.83
C ILE A 101 9.61 -6.14 2.37
N PRO A 102 10.04 -7.19 3.10
CA PRO A 102 11.13 -8.04 2.63
C PRO A 102 10.85 -8.74 1.30
N ALA A 103 9.59 -9.13 1.03
CA ALA A 103 9.23 -9.74 -0.25
C ALA A 103 9.44 -8.80 -1.45
N ILE A 104 9.08 -7.51 -1.30
CA ILE A 104 9.35 -6.49 -2.33
C ILE A 104 10.85 -6.28 -2.48
N LEU A 105 11.59 -6.13 -1.36
CA LEU A 105 13.03 -5.91 -1.41
C LEU A 105 13.82 -7.08 -2.00
N GLY A 106 13.28 -8.30 -1.89
CA GLY A 106 13.85 -9.51 -2.48
C GLY A 106 13.77 -9.58 -4.02
N GLY A 107 13.12 -8.62 -4.68
CA GLY A 107 13.08 -8.50 -6.15
C GLY A 107 12.21 -9.52 -6.89
N LYS A 108 11.56 -10.44 -6.18
CA LYS A 108 10.60 -11.41 -6.74
C LYS A 108 9.27 -10.73 -7.04
N ASP A 109 8.52 -11.19 -8.04
CA ASP A 109 7.15 -10.72 -8.18
C ASP A 109 6.37 -11.00 -6.89
N VAL A 110 5.47 -10.11 -6.50
CA VAL A 110 4.73 -10.23 -5.24
C VAL A 110 3.25 -10.17 -5.52
N LEU A 111 2.51 -11.15 -4.99
CA LEU A 111 1.06 -11.06 -4.88
C LEU A 111 0.66 -11.04 -3.41
N LEU A 112 0.06 -9.93 -3.01
CA LEU A 112 -0.38 -9.72 -1.66
C LEU A 112 -1.90 -9.69 -1.55
N LYS A 113 -2.43 -10.42 -0.57
CA LYS A 113 -3.84 -10.42 -0.20
C LYS A 113 -4.01 -10.13 1.29
N ASP A 114 -4.58 -8.99 1.64
CA ASP A 114 -4.98 -8.71 3.03
C ASP A 114 -6.07 -7.65 3.11
N ALA A 115 -6.88 -7.65 4.17
CA ALA A 115 -8.02 -6.74 4.37
C ALA A 115 -7.63 -5.26 4.26
N THR A 116 -8.55 -4.38 3.86
CA THR A 116 -8.34 -2.92 3.89
C THR A 116 -7.99 -2.45 5.31
N GLY A 117 -7.15 -1.42 5.44
CA GLY A 117 -6.67 -0.95 6.75
C GLY A 117 -5.55 -1.77 7.41
N SER A 118 -5.09 -2.88 6.80
CA SER A 118 -3.93 -3.66 7.30
C SER A 118 -2.58 -2.97 7.13
N GLY A 119 -2.54 -1.81 6.46
CA GLY A 119 -1.33 -1.02 6.25
C GLY A 119 -0.46 -1.42 5.05
N LYS A 120 -0.99 -2.23 4.13
CA LYS A 120 -0.28 -2.66 2.90
C LYS A 120 0.35 -1.50 2.14
N SER A 121 -0.43 -0.47 1.84
CA SER A 121 0.00 0.68 1.02
C SER A 121 1.10 1.49 1.71
N PHE A 122 1.07 1.60 3.04
CA PHE A 122 2.16 2.24 3.78
C PHE A 122 3.45 1.41 3.75
N GLY A 123 3.34 0.08 3.93
CA GLY A 123 4.49 -0.81 3.78
C GLY A 123 5.08 -0.81 2.37
N LEU A 124 4.21 -0.72 1.36
CA LEU A 124 4.60 -0.54 -0.03
C LEU A 124 5.43 0.73 -0.21
N VAL A 125 4.99 1.88 0.30
CA VAL A 125 5.75 3.15 0.22
C VAL A 125 7.15 2.99 0.82
N LEU A 126 7.26 2.39 2.01
CA LEU A 126 8.55 2.14 2.65
C LEU A 126 9.48 1.28 1.79
N ALA A 127 8.94 0.19 1.21
CA ALA A 127 9.71 -0.70 0.36
C ALA A 127 10.16 0.00 -0.93
N LEU A 128 9.30 0.82 -1.56
CA LEU A 128 9.63 1.53 -2.79
C LEU A 128 10.67 2.63 -2.60
N LEU A 129 10.58 3.41 -1.51
CA LEU A 129 11.59 4.42 -1.17
C LEU A 129 12.95 3.79 -0.85
N ASN A 130 12.97 2.53 -0.42
CA ASN A 130 14.18 1.78 -0.16
C ASN A 130 14.85 1.21 -1.42
N LYS A 131 14.16 1.19 -2.57
CA LYS A 131 14.75 0.67 -3.80
C LYS A 131 15.81 1.63 -4.34
N PRO A 132 16.95 1.12 -4.84
CA PRO A 132 17.97 1.98 -5.40
C PRO A 132 17.42 2.69 -6.64
N ARG A 133 17.65 3.99 -6.75
CA ARG A 133 17.27 4.76 -7.93
C ARG A 133 18.17 4.39 -9.11
N LEU A 134 17.57 4.06 -10.24
CA LEU A 134 18.34 3.83 -11.47
C LEU A 134 18.88 5.15 -12.01
N VAL A 135 20.18 5.17 -12.25
CA VAL A 135 20.95 6.31 -12.73
C VAL A 135 21.87 5.83 -13.84
N SER A 136 21.91 6.55 -14.95
CA SER A 136 22.83 6.31 -16.06
C SER A 136 23.69 7.54 -16.30
N ARG A 137 24.84 7.35 -16.97
CA ARG A 137 25.69 8.45 -17.42
C ARG A 137 25.53 8.58 -18.92
N ASP A 138 25.15 9.75 -19.38
CA ASP A 138 25.06 10.01 -20.81
C ASP A 138 26.43 10.49 -21.32
N ALA A 139 27.13 9.58 -22.01
CA ALA A 139 28.43 9.85 -22.61
C ALA A 139 28.38 10.98 -23.66
N HIS A 140 27.20 11.27 -24.22
CA HIS A 140 27.01 12.30 -25.23
C HIS A 140 26.60 13.66 -24.66
N LYS A 141 26.24 13.74 -23.36
CA LYS A 141 25.91 14.99 -22.66
C LYS A 141 26.89 15.25 -21.50
N ASN A 142 28.17 15.38 -21.80
CA ASN A 142 29.22 15.71 -20.81
C ASN A 142 29.25 14.78 -19.57
N ASN A 143 28.88 13.50 -19.71
CA ASN A 143 28.71 12.57 -18.57
C ASN A 143 27.70 13.05 -17.51
N GLU A 144 26.69 13.82 -17.92
CA GLU A 144 25.60 14.20 -17.03
C GLU A 144 24.87 12.96 -16.50
N THR A 145 24.53 13.04 -15.23
CA THR A 145 23.86 11.97 -14.50
C THR A 145 22.38 11.99 -14.84
N GLN A 146 21.95 11.07 -15.69
CA GLN A 146 20.54 10.90 -16.05
C GLN A 146 19.85 10.03 -15.01
N ARG A 147 18.71 10.51 -14.53
CA ARG A 147 17.90 9.83 -13.51
C ARG A 147 16.65 9.29 -14.16
N HIS A 148 16.25 8.09 -13.76
CA HIS A 148 15.14 7.38 -14.35
C HIS A 148 14.00 7.15 -13.36
N ILE A 149 12.79 7.00 -13.90
CA ILE A 149 11.67 6.44 -13.15
C ILE A 149 12.01 4.97 -12.90
N THR A 150 12.06 4.62 -11.62
CA THR A 150 12.47 3.28 -11.18
C THR A 150 11.27 2.45 -10.71
N SER A 151 10.24 3.12 -10.19
CA SER A 151 9.02 2.49 -9.69
C SER A 151 7.79 3.21 -10.23
N LEU A 152 6.91 2.46 -10.88
CA LEU A 152 5.58 2.92 -11.29
C LEU A 152 4.52 2.34 -10.37
N VAL A 153 3.68 3.17 -9.77
CA VAL A 153 2.59 2.76 -8.87
C VAL A 153 1.25 3.14 -9.49
N LEU A 154 0.47 2.13 -9.85
CA LEU A 154 -0.90 2.28 -10.34
C LEU A 154 -1.87 2.14 -9.19
N VAL A 155 -2.71 3.15 -9.00
CA VAL A 155 -3.75 3.19 -7.96
C VAL A 155 -5.14 3.46 -8.58
N PRO A 156 -6.24 2.96 -8.00
CA PRO A 156 -7.57 3.10 -8.60
C PRO A 156 -8.13 4.51 -8.55
N HIS A 157 -7.73 5.31 -7.55
CA HIS A 157 -8.37 6.57 -7.23
C HIS A 157 -7.34 7.66 -6.95
N ARG A 158 -7.72 8.92 -7.23
CA ARG A 158 -6.83 10.08 -7.13
C ARG A 158 -6.43 10.35 -5.69
N GLU A 159 -7.39 10.17 -4.80
CA GLU A 159 -7.27 10.34 -3.36
C GLU A 159 -6.20 9.41 -2.80
N LEU A 160 -6.18 8.15 -3.26
CA LEU A 160 -5.13 7.21 -2.88
C LEU A 160 -3.76 7.67 -3.42
N ALA A 161 -3.67 8.16 -4.65
CA ALA A 161 -2.42 8.67 -5.21
C ALA A 161 -1.82 9.80 -4.35
N PHE A 162 -2.64 10.80 -4.01
CA PHE A 162 -2.22 11.92 -3.18
C PHE A 162 -1.94 11.52 -1.73
N GLN A 163 -2.66 10.53 -1.20
CA GLN A 163 -2.38 9.99 0.12
C GLN A 163 -0.98 9.35 0.19
N LEU A 164 -0.60 8.55 -0.82
CA LEU A 164 0.75 7.96 -0.90
C LEU A 164 1.81 9.06 -1.02
N LEU A 165 1.59 10.07 -1.88
CA LEU A 165 2.50 11.21 -2.02
C LEU A 165 2.66 11.96 -0.70
N HIS A 166 1.58 12.20 0.04
CA HIS A 166 1.62 12.88 1.33
C HIS A 166 2.48 12.13 2.36
N TRP A 167 2.42 10.79 2.38
CA TRP A 167 3.30 10.02 3.27
C TRP A 167 4.77 10.15 2.88
N ILE A 168 5.05 10.09 1.57
CA ILE A 168 6.41 10.28 1.07
C ILE A 168 6.91 11.68 1.41
N GLU A 169 6.12 12.72 1.16
CA GLU A 169 6.44 14.11 1.50
C GLU A 169 6.79 14.27 2.98
N ARG A 170 6.00 13.69 3.88
CA ARG A 170 6.29 13.73 5.33
C ARG A 170 7.61 13.06 5.68
N MET A 171 7.91 11.91 5.08
CA MET A 171 9.19 11.22 5.30
C MET A 171 10.39 12.00 4.75
N VAL A 172 10.22 12.62 3.58
CA VAL A 172 11.23 13.45 2.94
C VAL A 172 11.52 14.70 3.78
N ASN A 173 10.47 15.40 4.22
CA ASN A 173 10.61 16.61 5.05
C ASN A 173 11.19 16.34 6.44
N ALA A 174 10.98 15.13 6.98
CA ALA A 174 11.56 14.71 8.25
C ALA A 174 12.99 14.15 8.11
N GLY A 175 13.42 13.80 6.89
CA GLY A 175 14.75 13.25 6.63
C GLY A 175 15.81 14.35 6.54
N GLU A 176 16.97 14.10 7.11
CA GLU A 176 18.11 15.01 6.96
C GLU A 176 18.67 14.90 5.53
N GLN A 177 18.87 16.05 4.86
CA GLN A 177 19.47 16.13 3.52
C GLN A 177 18.72 15.36 2.41
N ALA A 178 17.40 15.22 2.54
CA ALA A 178 16.60 14.58 1.50
C ALA A 178 16.55 15.43 0.21
N PRO A 179 16.65 14.81 -0.99
CA PRO A 179 16.40 15.51 -2.25
C PRO A 179 14.99 16.13 -2.30
N PRO A 180 14.75 17.11 -3.19
CA PRO A 180 13.42 17.65 -3.44
C PRO A 180 12.38 16.55 -3.68
N LEU A 181 11.16 16.74 -3.16
CA LEU A 181 10.07 15.77 -3.31
C LEU A 181 9.84 15.39 -4.77
N SER A 182 9.88 16.35 -5.69
CA SER A 182 9.72 16.13 -7.14
C SER A 182 10.74 15.17 -7.74
N MET A 183 11.96 15.10 -7.19
CA MET A 183 12.96 14.11 -7.58
C MET A 183 12.64 12.71 -7.03
N ILE A 184 11.92 12.62 -5.91
CA ILE A 184 11.64 11.38 -5.20
C ILE A 184 10.32 10.78 -5.68
N ALA A 185 9.23 11.53 -5.59
CA ALA A 185 7.91 11.08 -5.96
C ALA A 185 7.07 12.18 -6.62
N GLN A 186 6.30 11.79 -7.63
CA GLN A 186 5.31 12.65 -8.27
C GLN A 186 4.00 11.88 -8.48
N VAL A 187 2.90 12.63 -8.59
CA VAL A 187 1.56 12.10 -8.88
C VAL A 187 1.12 12.54 -10.27
N LEU A 188 0.69 11.58 -11.08
CA LEU A 188 0.09 11.81 -12.38
C LEU A 188 -1.33 11.25 -12.40
N VAL A 189 -2.29 12.16 -12.29
CA VAL A 189 -3.73 11.85 -12.36
C VAL A 189 -4.44 12.89 -13.21
N ARG A 190 -5.56 12.51 -13.81
CA ARG A 190 -6.46 13.48 -14.42
C ARG A 190 -7.12 14.34 -13.35
N ASP A 191 -7.21 15.64 -13.58
CA ASP A 191 -8.00 16.57 -12.76
C ASP A 191 -9.51 16.42 -13.02
N ASP A 192 -10.33 17.22 -12.34
CA ASP A 192 -11.80 17.16 -12.47
C ASP A 192 -12.27 17.53 -13.89
N LYS A 193 -11.43 18.20 -14.68
CA LYS A 193 -11.66 18.56 -16.09
C LYS A 193 -11.02 17.56 -17.05
N MET A 194 -10.55 16.42 -16.53
CA MET A 194 -9.87 15.35 -17.27
C MET A 194 -8.53 15.78 -17.88
N HIS A 195 -7.88 16.84 -17.40
CA HIS A 195 -6.56 17.27 -17.86
C HIS A 195 -5.45 16.71 -16.98
N LEU A 196 -4.27 16.47 -17.56
CA LEU A 196 -3.07 16.05 -16.84
C LEU A 196 -2.28 17.22 -16.22
N GLY A 197 -2.59 18.45 -16.67
CA GLY A 197 -2.16 19.73 -16.11
C GLY A 197 -0.77 19.75 -15.48
N GLN A 198 -0.73 20.23 -14.23
CA GLN A 198 0.49 20.46 -13.45
C GLN A 198 1.35 19.19 -13.25
N GLY A 199 0.73 18.01 -13.15
CA GLY A 199 1.47 16.76 -12.96
C GLY A 199 2.34 16.41 -14.16
N LEU A 200 1.81 16.62 -15.38
CA LEU A 200 2.57 16.39 -16.61
C LEU A 200 3.67 17.44 -16.82
N GLU A 201 3.40 18.71 -16.50
CA GLU A 201 4.42 19.77 -16.57
C GLU A 201 5.60 19.49 -15.62
N THR A 202 5.31 19.02 -14.40
CA THR A 202 6.34 18.65 -13.42
C THR A 202 7.15 17.45 -13.93
N LEU A 203 6.49 16.44 -14.52
CA LEU A 203 7.16 15.26 -15.06
C LEU A 203 8.09 15.59 -16.23
N ARG A 204 7.71 16.55 -17.08
CA ARG A 204 8.57 17.05 -18.17
C ARG A 204 9.79 17.81 -17.66
N ALA A 205 9.62 18.56 -16.57
CA ALA A 205 10.69 19.35 -15.98
C ALA A 205 11.69 18.50 -15.19
N GLU A 206 11.21 17.49 -14.46
CA GLU A 206 12.04 16.68 -13.58
C GLU A 206 11.53 15.24 -13.50
N THR A 207 12.43 14.27 -13.70
CA THR A 207 12.09 12.85 -13.58
C THR A 207 12.06 12.43 -12.11
N PRO A 208 10.98 11.79 -11.61
CA PRO A 208 10.92 11.26 -10.24
C PRO A 208 11.58 9.88 -10.13
N HIS A 209 11.86 9.42 -8.91
CA HIS A 209 12.23 8.02 -8.64
C HIS A 209 10.99 7.11 -8.65
N VAL A 210 9.90 7.56 -8.01
CA VAL A 210 8.61 6.88 -7.91
C VAL A 210 7.54 7.73 -8.62
N LEU A 211 6.90 7.17 -9.65
CA LEU A 211 5.75 7.79 -10.28
C LEU A 211 4.48 7.09 -9.81
N ILE A 212 3.56 7.83 -9.18
CA ILE A 212 2.26 7.32 -8.73
C ILE A 212 1.19 7.87 -9.67
N GLY A 213 0.27 7.05 -10.16
CA GLY A 213 -0.78 7.56 -11.02
C GLY A 213 -1.97 6.65 -11.18
N THR A 214 -3.04 7.22 -11.72
CA THR A 214 -4.20 6.43 -12.14
C THR A 214 -3.93 5.81 -13.52
N PRO A 215 -4.36 4.57 -13.78
CA PRO A 215 -4.00 3.89 -15.03
C PRO A 215 -4.34 4.64 -16.31
N GLN A 216 -5.50 5.32 -16.35
CA GLN A 216 -5.86 6.10 -17.53
C GLN A 216 -4.86 7.24 -17.77
N ALA A 217 -4.49 7.99 -16.72
CA ALA A 217 -3.55 9.11 -16.84
C ALA A 217 -2.16 8.65 -17.31
N ILE A 218 -1.67 7.52 -16.79
CA ILE A 218 -0.41 6.91 -17.25
C ILE A 218 -0.53 6.47 -18.71
N LEU A 219 -1.65 5.83 -19.09
CA LEU A 219 -1.88 5.38 -20.46
C LEU A 219 -1.92 6.54 -21.45
N ASP A 220 -2.53 7.66 -21.08
CA ASP A 220 -2.57 8.86 -21.93
C ASP A 220 -1.17 9.38 -22.22
N VAL A 221 -0.31 9.48 -21.18
CA VAL A 221 1.09 9.88 -21.38
C VAL A 221 1.83 8.85 -22.21
N TYR A 222 1.61 7.56 -21.98
CA TYR A 222 2.23 6.52 -22.81
C TYR A 222 1.84 6.63 -24.30
N GLN A 223 0.58 7.01 -24.59
CA GLN A 223 0.09 7.14 -25.96
C GLN A 223 0.60 8.40 -26.67
N HIS A 224 0.87 9.47 -25.93
CA HIS A 224 1.24 10.77 -26.51
C HIS A 224 2.73 11.12 -26.37
N GLU A 225 3.37 10.77 -25.25
CA GLU A 225 4.76 11.11 -24.89
C GLU A 225 5.42 9.91 -24.15
N PRO A 226 5.53 8.72 -24.78
CA PRO A 226 6.03 7.49 -24.14
C PRO A 226 7.44 7.62 -23.54
N GLU A 227 8.28 8.48 -24.11
CA GLU A 227 9.63 8.78 -23.66
C GLU A 227 9.69 9.39 -22.25
N LEU A 228 8.63 10.05 -21.79
CA LEU A 228 8.55 10.60 -20.43
C LEU A 228 8.44 9.51 -19.36
N LEU A 229 7.78 8.40 -19.68
CA LEU A 229 7.57 7.30 -18.74
C LEU A 229 8.76 6.36 -18.64
N GLN A 230 9.61 6.33 -19.69
CA GLN A 230 10.83 5.53 -19.74
C GLN A 230 10.60 4.07 -19.32
N LEU A 231 9.52 3.41 -19.77
CA LEU A 231 9.06 2.12 -19.22
C LEU A 231 10.15 1.02 -19.14
N ARG A 232 11.18 1.09 -19.99
CA ARG A 232 12.33 0.17 -20.00
C ARG A 232 13.27 0.33 -18.80
N SER A 233 13.25 1.47 -18.12
CA SER A 233 14.09 1.77 -16.95
C SER A 233 13.45 1.34 -15.62
N LEU A 234 12.19 0.87 -15.66
CA LEU A 234 11.47 0.45 -14.47
C LEU A 234 12.13 -0.79 -13.84
N SER A 235 12.37 -0.73 -12.54
CA SER A 235 12.75 -1.88 -11.72
C SER A 235 11.53 -2.54 -11.06
N SER A 236 10.44 -1.79 -10.90
CA SER A 236 9.17 -2.30 -10.36
C SER A 236 7.97 -1.60 -10.96
N VAL A 237 6.91 -2.39 -11.12
CA VAL A 237 5.54 -1.91 -11.35
C VAL A 237 4.67 -2.43 -10.23
N VAL A 238 3.88 -1.54 -9.66
CA VAL A 238 2.96 -1.84 -8.58
C VAL A 238 1.54 -1.56 -9.03
N VAL A 239 0.62 -2.45 -8.70
CA VAL A 239 -0.81 -2.25 -8.87
C VAL A 239 -1.45 -2.43 -7.49
N ASP A 240 -1.70 -1.30 -6.81
CA ASP A 240 -2.37 -1.33 -5.52
C ASP A 240 -3.89 -1.36 -5.70
N GLU A 241 -4.57 -2.07 -4.80
CA GLU A 241 -6.00 -2.37 -4.89
C GLU A 241 -6.43 -2.93 -6.26
N VAL A 242 -5.70 -3.95 -6.73
CA VAL A 242 -5.90 -4.61 -8.02
C VAL A 242 -7.33 -5.13 -8.25
N ASP A 243 -8.11 -5.33 -7.17
CA ASP A 243 -9.54 -5.66 -7.21
C ASP A 243 -10.37 -4.64 -8.02
N TYR A 244 -9.97 -3.36 -8.03
CA TYR A 244 -10.65 -2.28 -8.77
C TYR A 244 -10.01 -1.99 -10.13
N LEU A 245 -8.74 -2.35 -10.30
CA LEU A 245 -7.95 -1.96 -11.47
C LEU A 245 -7.98 -2.96 -12.61
N ILE A 246 -8.33 -4.22 -12.33
CA ILE A 246 -8.35 -5.29 -13.33
C ILE A 246 -9.74 -5.87 -13.44
N GLU A 247 -10.36 -5.59 -14.58
CA GLU A 247 -11.66 -6.12 -14.95
C GLU A 247 -11.53 -7.61 -15.24
N THR A 248 -12.34 -8.42 -14.56
CA THR A 248 -12.40 -9.86 -14.79
C THR A 248 -13.83 -10.34 -14.82
N VAL A 249 -14.10 -11.31 -15.68
CA VAL A 249 -15.45 -11.86 -15.82
C VAL A 249 -15.65 -12.96 -14.78
N SER A 250 -16.50 -12.68 -13.79
CA SER A 250 -16.82 -13.65 -12.75
C SER A 250 -17.51 -14.88 -13.33
N ARG A 251 -17.05 -16.07 -12.95
CA ARG A 251 -17.76 -17.34 -13.21
C ARG A 251 -18.87 -17.49 -12.15
N LYS A 252 -19.96 -16.73 -12.25
CA LYS A 252 -21.16 -17.02 -11.43
C LYS A 252 -22.05 -18.03 -12.17
N ASP A 253 -22.32 -19.13 -11.46
CA ASP A 253 -23.27 -20.24 -11.66
C ASP A 253 -23.68 -20.62 -13.12
N PRO A 254 -23.33 -21.83 -13.61
CA PRO A 254 -23.55 -22.29 -14.99
C PRO A 254 -25.01 -22.49 -15.46
N ASN A 255 -26.01 -21.91 -14.80
CA ASN A 255 -27.36 -21.88 -15.36
C ASN A 255 -27.33 -21.21 -16.75
N LYS A 256 -27.83 -21.92 -17.76
CA LYS A 256 -27.71 -21.62 -19.21
C LYS A 256 -28.06 -20.17 -19.59
N SER A 257 -28.86 -19.47 -18.80
CA SER A 257 -29.26 -18.07 -19.01
C SER A 257 -28.09 -17.08 -19.00
N PHE A 258 -26.98 -17.37 -18.31
CA PHE A 258 -25.85 -16.43 -18.18
C PHE A 258 -24.65 -16.72 -19.10
N LYS A 259 -24.63 -17.85 -19.81
CA LYS A 259 -23.49 -18.22 -20.67
C LYS A 259 -23.24 -17.19 -21.79
N ARG A 260 -24.29 -16.81 -22.52
CA ARG A 260 -24.20 -15.79 -23.59
C ARG A 260 -23.77 -14.42 -23.06
N ALA A 261 -24.27 -14.02 -21.89
CA ALA A 261 -23.89 -12.75 -21.26
C ALA A 261 -22.41 -12.75 -20.84
N THR A 262 -21.94 -13.87 -20.27
CA THR A 262 -20.54 -14.08 -19.89
C THR A 262 -19.61 -14.06 -21.10
N GLU A 263 -19.97 -14.74 -22.19
CA GLU A 263 -19.22 -14.74 -23.45
C GLU A 263 -19.18 -13.33 -24.07
N LYS A 264 -20.30 -12.61 -24.07
CA LYS A 264 -20.36 -11.23 -24.53
C LYS A 264 -19.47 -10.30 -23.69
N ALA A 265 -19.47 -10.45 -22.36
CA ALA A 265 -18.62 -9.69 -21.46
C ALA A 265 -17.13 -10.00 -21.68
N LYS A 266 -16.77 -11.28 -21.83
CA LYS A 266 -15.40 -11.70 -22.19
C LYS A 266 -14.96 -11.11 -23.52
N ARG A 267 -15.81 -11.19 -24.55
CA ARG A 267 -15.51 -10.60 -25.86
C ARG A 267 -15.31 -9.09 -25.75
N LYS A 268 -16.19 -8.38 -25.04
CA LYS A 268 -16.05 -6.94 -24.82
C LYS A 268 -14.72 -6.60 -24.16
N LEU A 269 -14.33 -7.35 -23.13
CA LEU A 269 -13.06 -7.14 -22.42
C LEU A 269 -11.83 -7.44 -23.29
N LEU A 270 -11.90 -8.45 -24.15
CA LEU A 270 -10.84 -8.77 -25.10
C LEU A 270 -10.72 -7.72 -26.22
N THR A 271 -11.86 -7.18 -26.68
CA THR A 271 -11.88 -6.13 -27.72
C THR A 271 -11.46 -4.77 -27.17
N HIS A 272 -11.83 -4.45 -25.92
CA HIS A 272 -11.56 -3.17 -25.28
C HIS A 272 -11.01 -3.42 -23.86
N PRO A 273 -9.74 -3.80 -23.73
CA PRO A 273 -9.11 -3.99 -22.42
C PRO A 273 -9.04 -2.68 -21.65
N GLY A 274 -9.28 -2.71 -20.35
CA GLY A 274 -9.10 -1.53 -19.48
C GLY A 274 -7.64 -1.02 -19.45
N PRO A 275 -7.42 0.23 -19.00
CA PRO A 275 -6.11 0.89 -19.12
C PRO A 275 -4.98 0.17 -18.37
N THR A 276 -5.26 -0.36 -17.18
CA THR A 276 -4.27 -1.16 -16.40
C THR A 276 -3.78 -2.35 -17.21
N ARG A 277 -4.70 -3.08 -17.85
CA ARG A 277 -4.36 -4.25 -18.66
C ARG A 277 -3.51 -3.85 -19.87
N GLN A 278 -3.87 -2.78 -20.57
CA GLN A 278 -3.08 -2.27 -21.69
C GLN A 278 -1.65 -1.92 -21.28
N LEU A 279 -1.47 -1.20 -20.17
CA LEU A 279 -0.15 -0.83 -19.66
C LEU A 279 0.67 -2.07 -19.27
N LEU A 280 0.08 -3.02 -18.55
CA LEU A 280 0.78 -4.24 -18.14
C LEU A 280 1.12 -5.13 -19.34
N ASP A 281 0.21 -5.26 -20.32
CA ASP A 281 0.48 -6.00 -21.56
C ASP A 281 1.68 -5.39 -22.31
N VAL A 282 1.81 -4.06 -22.36
CA VAL A 282 2.98 -3.40 -22.95
C VAL A 282 4.26 -3.64 -22.15
N ILE A 283 4.22 -3.50 -20.82
CA ILE A 283 5.41 -3.60 -19.97
C ILE A 283 5.93 -5.04 -19.91
N TYR A 284 5.03 -6.02 -19.94
CA TYR A 284 5.33 -7.44 -19.75
C TYR A 284 5.18 -8.28 -21.02
N ASP A 285 5.14 -7.66 -22.19
CA ASP A 285 4.97 -8.32 -23.49
C ASP A 285 5.91 -9.52 -23.67
N SER A 286 7.21 -9.33 -23.40
CA SER A 286 8.20 -10.41 -23.50
C SER A 286 7.96 -11.55 -22.50
N ARG A 287 7.49 -11.26 -21.28
CA ARG A 287 7.15 -12.33 -20.31
C ARG A 287 5.92 -13.11 -20.77
N LYS A 288 4.95 -12.41 -21.34
CA LYS A 288 3.71 -12.97 -21.85
C LYS A 288 3.97 -13.95 -22.99
N GLU A 289 4.79 -13.57 -23.98
CA GLU A 289 5.20 -14.48 -25.06
C GLU A 289 5.86 -15.78 -24.55
N VAL A 290 6.73 -15.67 -23.54
CA VAL A 290 7.39 -16.85 -22.94
C VAL A 290 6.39 -17.72 -22.18
N ASN A 291 5.49 -17.10 -21.42
CA ASN A 291 4.47 -17.81 -20.65
C ASN A 291 3.42 -18.49 -21.55
N GLU A 292 3.05 -17.88 -22.68
CA GLU A 292 2.14 -18.47 -23.67
C GLU A 292 2.77 -19.72 -24.32
N LYS A 293 4.04 -19.64 -24.75
CA LYS A 293 4.77 -20.80 -25.30
C LYS A 293 4.86 -21.98 -24.31
N ARG A 294 5.01 -21.70 -23.01
CA ARG A 294 5.02 -22.73 -21.95
C ARG A 294 3.68 -23.45 -21.81
N ILE A 295 2.56 -22.78 -22.13
CA ILE A 295 1.21 -23.36 -22.08
C ILE A 295 0.99 -24.27 -23.30
N ASP A 296 1.46 -23.86 -24.48
CA ASP A 296 1.25 -24.61 -25.72
C ASP A 296 2.14 -25.87 -25.84
N GLU A 297 3.32 -25.89 -25.22
CA GLU A 297 4.28 -27.01 -25.29
C GLU A 297 4.63 -27.65 -23.92
N PRO A 298 3.65 -28.15 -23.14
CA PRO A 298 3.88 -28.59 -21.76
C PRO A 298 4.83 -29.79 -21.66
N GLY A 299 4.83 -30.68 -22.65
CA GLY A 299 5.66 -31.88 -22.66
C GLY A 299 7.16 -31.60 -22.76
N MET A 300 7.56 -30.56 -23.51
CA MET A 300 8.95 -30.14 -23.64
C MET A 300 9.48 -29.50 -22.35
N GLU A 301 8.66 -28.70 -21.67
CA GLU A 301 9.07 -28.04 -20.42
C GLU A 301 9.21 -29.05 -19.27
N ILE A 302 8.31 -30.04 -19.17
CA ILE A 302 8.41 -31.14 -18.22
C ILE A 302 9.68 -31.98 -18.49
N ALA A 303 9.99 -32.25 -19.76
CA ALA A 303 11.19 -32.99 -20.15
C ALA A 303 12.50 -32.23 -19.82
N LYS A 304 12.54 -30.91 -20.02
CA LYS A 304 13.67 -30.06 -19.62
C LYS A 304 13.90 -30.08 -18.11
N ARG A 305 12.83 -29.87 -17.32
CA ARG A 305 12.88 -29.92 -15.85
C ARG A 305 13.38 -31.28 -15.33
N ARG A 306 12.90 -32.39 -15.92
CA ARG A 306 13.33 -33.76 -15.54
C ARG A 306 14.80 -34.06 -15.84
N ARG A 307 15.40 -33.37 -16.82
CA ARG A 307 16.83 -33.54 -17.17
C ARG A 307 17.76 -32.67 -16.32
N GLY A 308 17.24 -31.91 -15.35
CA GLY A 308 18.04 -30.96 -14.57
C GLY A 308 18.59 -29.79 -15.40
N LEU A 309 18.17 -29.66 -16.67
CA LEU A 309 18.41 -28.46 -17.44
C LEU A 309 17.44 -27.39 -16.93
N SER A 310 17.96 -26.37 -16.25
CA SER A 310 17.24 -25.11 -16.09
C SER A 310 16.77 -24.69 -17.49
N SER A 311 15.50 -24.35 -17.64
CA SER A 311 14.95 -23.89 -18.92
C SER A 311 15.90 -22.82 -19.45
N ALA A 312 16.63 -23.11 -20.53
CA ALA A 312 17.57 -22.17 -21.13
C ALA A 312 16.86 -20.92 -21.70
N ASN A 313 15.53 -20.86 -21.60
CA ASN A 313 14.76 -19.62 -21.59
C ASN A 313 14.75 -19.05 -20.17
N SER A 314 15.83 -18.35 -19.78
CA SER A 314 15.78 -17.42 -18.65
C SER A 314 14.64 -16.45 -18.90
N MET A 315 13.77 -16.22 -17.90
CA MET A 315 12.71 -15.21 -18.02
C MET A 315 13.33 -13.88 -18.46
N PRO A 316 12.75 -13.20 -19.46
CA PRO A 316 13.33 -11.96 -19.97
C PRO A 316 13.39 -10.93 -18.84
N PRO A 317 14.44 -10.08 -18.81
CA PRO A 317 14.55 -9.05 -17.81
C PRO A 317 13.36 -8.09 -17.94
N SER A 318 12.60 -7.94 -16.87
CA SER A 318 11.50 -7.00 -16.81
C SER A 318 11.30 -6.56 -15.36
N PRO A 319 10.62 -5.41 -15.13
CA PRO A 319 10.40 -4.92 -13.77
C PRO A 319 9.69 -5.95 -12.90
N GLN A 320 10.05 -6.00 -11.62
CA GLN A 320 9.30 -6.73 -10.61
C GLN A 320 7.83 -6.29 -10.60
N LEU A 321 6.89 -7.23 -10.68
CA LEU A 321 5.46 -6.95 -10.58
C LEU A 321 4.99 -7.15 -9.14
N VAL A 322 4.40 -6.12 -8.53
CA VAL A 322 3.81 -6.17 -7.19
C VAL A 322 2.32 -5.89 -7.30
N LEU A 323 1.48 -6.82 -6.85
CA LEU A 323 0.02 -6.71 -6.89
C LEU A 323 -0.51 -6.79 -5.47
N SER A 324 -1.24 -5.77 -5.02
CA SER A 324 -1.88 -5.72 -3.70
C SER A 324 -3.39 -5.76 -3.85
N SER A 325 -4.03 -6.62 -3.06
CA SER A 325 -5.46 -6.89 -3.15
C SER A 325 -6.08 -7.02 -1.76
N ALA A 326 -7.30 -6.52 -1.61
CA ALA A 326 -8.10 -6.74 -0.42
C ALA A 326 -8.71 -8.14 -0.40
N THR A 327 -9.24 -8.59 -1.54
CA THR A 327 -10.06 -9.82 -1.59
C THR A 327 -9.44 -10.93 -2.43
N LEU A 328 -8.72 -10.56 -3.49
CA LEU A 328 -8.11 -11.42 -4.49
C LEU A 328 -9.07 -12.54 -4.90
N ARG A 329 -10.21 -12.12 -5.48
CA ARG A 329 -11.28 -13.03 -5.88
C ARG A 329 -10.76 -14.09 -6.84
N THR A 330 -11.35 -15.29 -6.82
CA THR A 330 -10.87 -16.44 -7.61
C THR A 330 -10.69 -16.13 -9.09
N HIS A 331 -11.63 -15.40 -9.71
CA HIS A 331 -11.55 -15.03 -11.12
C HIS A 331 -10.40 -14.06 -11.40
N LEU A 332 -10.14 -13.11 -10.50
CA LEU A 332 -8.99 -12.21 -10.58
C LEU A 332 -7.67 -12.96 -10.39
N LYS A 333 -7.61 -13.83 -9.38
CA LYS A 333 -6.44 -14.69 -9.14
C LYS A 333 -6.11 -15.55 -10.35
N ASN A 334 -7.09 -16.24 -10.92
CA ASN A 334 -6.89 -17.10 -12.08
C ASN A 334 -6.47 -16.28 -13.30
N PHE A 335 -7.09 -15.12 -13.53
CA PHE A 335 -6.67 -14.25 -14.62
C PHE A 335 -5.21 -13.82 -14.47
N VAL A 336 -4.81 -13.34 -13.29
CA VAL A 336 -3.45 -12.84 -13.03
C VAL A 336 -2.38 -13.95 -13.08
N TYR A 337 -2.67 -15.14 -12.56
CA TYR A 337 -1.70 -16.24 -12.56
C TYR A 337 -1.67 -17.04 -13.86
N ASP A 338 -2.83 -17.28 -14.44
CA ASP A 338 -2.97 -18.29 -15.49
C ASP A 338 -3.12 -17.65 -16.87
N GLU A 339 -3.91 -16.57 -16.99
CA GLU A 339 -4.34 -16.02 -18.28
C GLU A 339 -3.54 -14.78 -18.73
N SER A 340 -2.97 -13.98 -17.82
CA SER A 340 -2.39 -12.68 -18.18
C SER A 340 -0.97 -12.77 -18.75
N GLY A 341 -0.18 -13.74 -18.28
CA GLY A 341 1.23 -13.92 -18.68
C GLY A 341 2.22 -12.91 -18.06
N TRP A 342 1.79 -12.03 -17.16
CA TRP A 342 2.66 -10.97 -16.61
C TRP A 342 3.64 -11.45 -15.53
N LEU A 343 3.24 -12.45 -14.73
CA LEU A 343 4.04 -12.93 -13.61
C LEU A 343 5.12 -13.92 -14.06
N ASP A 344 6.28 -13.86 -13.41
CA ASP A 344 7.23 -14.97 -13.41
C ASP A 344 6.74 -16.06 -12.46
N LYS A 345 5.99 -17.03 -13.00
CA LYS A 345 5.30 -18.08 -12.22
C LYS A 345 6.24 -18.91 -11.35
N ASP A 346 7.51 -19.02 -11.71
CA ASP A 346 8.51 -19.78 -10.96
C ASP A 346 9.12 -18.94 -9.81
N ASN A 347 8.90 -17.62 -9.81
CA ASN A 347 9.52 -16.67 -8.88
C ASN A 347 8.53 -15.62 -8.33
N VAL A 348 7.36 -16.06 -7.85
CA VAL A 348 6.36 -15.20 -7.16
C VAL A 348 6.32 -15.45 -5.66
N ALA A 349 6.47 -14.41 -4.85
CA ALA A 349 6.16 -14.42 -3.43
C ALA A 349 4.65 -14.17 -3.20
N LYS A 350 4.00 -15.07 -2.47
CA LYS A 350 2.60 -14.94 -2.06
C LYS A 350 2.54 -14.50 -0.62
N VAL A 351 2.06 -13.29 -0.38
CA VAL A 351 1.91 -12.74 0.98
C VAL A 351 0.43 -12.66 1.30
N SER A 352 0.04 -13.14 2.47
CA SER A 352 -1.35 -13.05 2.91
C SER A 352 -1.41 -12.72 4.38
N GLY A 353 -2.30 -11.80 4.78
CA GLY A 353 -2.57 -11.55 6.19
C GLY A 353 -2.98 -12.84 6.88
N ARG A 354 -2.44 -13.09 8.08
CA ARG A 354 -2.86 -14.21 8.93
C ARG A 354 -4.28 -13.96 9.45
N ALA A 355 -5.29 -14.17 8.60
CA ALA A 355 -6.53 -14.69 9.12
C ALA A 355 -6.21 -16.11 9.59
N THR A 356 -6.39 -16.43 10.87
CA THR A 356 -6.40 -17.81 11.37
C THR A 356 -7.19 -18.65 10.38
N LYS A 357 -6.53 -19.59 9.70
CA LYS A 357 -7.21 -20.55 8.83
C LYS A 357 -8.31 -21.20 9.67
N ALA A 358 -9.56 -20.84 9.44
CA ALA A 358 -10.66 -21.73 9.76
C ALA A 358 -10.37 -23.02 8.98
N VAL A 359 -10.17 -24.11 9.72
CA VAL A 359 -9.88 -25.43 9.18
C VAL A 359 -11.10 -25.90 8.41
N GLU A 360 -11.12 -25.67 7.10
CA GLU A 360 -11.96 -26.46 6.20
C GLU A 360 -11.13 -27.61 5.65
N GLY A 361 -11.34 -28.78 6.26
CA GLY A 361 -11.38 -30.06 5.57
C GLY A 361 -10.07 -30.62 5.01
N GLU A 362 -9.24 -31.21 5.88
CA GLU A 362 -8.47 -32.40 5.52
C GLU A 362 -8.28 -33.29 6.75
N ARG A 363 -8.97 -34.44 6.75
CA ARG A 363 -8.76 -35.51 7.75
C ARG A 363 -7.41 -36.15 7.47
N VAL A 364 -6.40 -35.78 8.24
CA VAL A 364 -5.18 -36.58 8.42
C VAL A 364 -5.05 -36.90 9.91
N ARG A 365 -5.19 -38.18 10.26
CA ARG A 365 -4.95 -38.70 11.61
C ARG A 365 -3.45 -38.76 11.86
N GLY A 366 -2.97 -38.03 12.86
CA GLY A 366 -1.61 -38.09 13.42
C GLY A 366 -1.60 -37.42 14.80
N PRO A 367 -0.74 -37.85 15.74
CA PRO A 367 -0.97 -37.62 17.16
C PRO A 367 -0.80 -36.15 17.55
N GLU A 368 -1.72 -35.70 18.40
CA GLU A 368 -1.78 -34.37 18.98
C GLU A 368 -0.44 -33.98 19.62
N LYS A 369 0.15 -32.89 19.12
CA LYS A 369 1.08 -32.07 19.90
C LYS A 369 0.33 -30.80 20.28
N GLU A 370 0.19 -30.61 21.58
CA GLU A 370 -0.49 -29.50 22.24
C GLU A 370 -0.17 -28.16 21.57
N ALA A 371 -1.20 -27.50 21.07
CA ALA A 371 -1.12 -26.16 20.53
C ALA A 371 -0.81 -25.18 21.67
N VAL A 372 0.38 -24.61 21.64
CA VAL A 372 0.78 -23.50 22.51
C VAL A 372 -0.05 -22.28 22.12
N ASN A 373 -1.06 -21.95 22.92
CA ASN A 373 -1.82 -20.69 22.83
C ASN A 373 -0.88 -19.51 23.17
N ALA A 374 -0.10 -19.06 22.19
CA ALA A 374 0.57 -17.76 22.25
C ALA A 374 -0.46 -16.68 21.90
N SER A 375 -0.65 -15.71 22.78
CA SER A 375 -1.46 -14.52 22.51
C SER A 375 -0.79 -13.68 21.42
N ILE A 376 -1.16 -13.90 20.16
CA ILE A 376 -0.68 -13.11 19.02
C ILE A 376 -1.40 -11.76 19.05
N GLN A 377 -0.67 -10.69 19.39
CA GLN A 377 -1.16 -9.32 19.25
C GLN A 377 -1.00 -8.86 17.81
N HIS A 378 -2.12 -8.70 17.09
CA HIS A 378 -2.14 -8.16 15.74
C HIS A 378 -2.15 -6.62 15.81
N SER A 379 -1.31 -5.98 14.98
CA SER A 379 -1.30 -4.52 14.84
C SER A 379 -2.05 -4.13 13.57
N VAL A 380 -3.09 -3.30 13.70
CA VAL A 380 -3.82 -2.71 12.57
C VAL A 380 -3.39 -1.25 12.43
N LEU A 381 -3.33 -0.72 11.21
CA LEU A 381 -2.98 0.68 10.97
C LEU A 381 -4.26 1.49 10.71
N LEU A 382 -4.53 2.49 11.56
CA LEU A 382 -5.52 3.49 11.23
C LEU A 382 -4.88 4.47 10.25
N VAL A 383 -5.46 4.55 9.06
CA VAL A 383 -5.07 5.50 8.04
C VAL A 383 -6.24 6.46 7.85
N SER A 384 -6.16 7.64 8.47
CA SER A 384 -7.03 8.79 8.17
C SER A 384 -6.23 9.84 7.42
N ASP A 385 -6.90 10.74 6.70
CA ASP A 385 -6.32 11.70 5.73
C ASP A 385 -5.03 12.42 6.19
N GLU A 386 -4.80 12.59 7.49
CA GLU A 386 -3.59 13.26 8.02
C GLU A 386 -2.80 12.46 9.07
N ARG A 387 -3.26 11.26 9.46
CA ARG A 387 -2.66 10.49 10.57
C ARG A 387 -2.58 9.01 10.25
N VAL A 388 -1.36 8.48 10.36
CA VAL A 388 -1.04 7.05 10.30
C VAL A 388 -0.55 6.63 11.69
N ARG A 389 -1.22 5.66 12.32
CA ARG A 389 -0.85 5.17 13.66
C ARG A 389 -1.20 3.70 13.84
N ASN A 390 -0.44 2.97 14.65
CA ASN A 390 -0.85 1.64 15.09
C ASN A 390 -2.11 1.76 15.98
N ILE A 391 -3.05 0.82 15.86
CA ILE A 391 -4.19 0.65 16.78
C ILE A 391 -3.80 -0.39 17.85
N PRO A 392 -3.69 0.00 19.13
CA PRO A 392 -3.40 -0.95 20.20
C PRO A 392 -4.56 -1.95 20.38
N GLY A 393 -4.26 -3.25 20.39
CA GLY A 393 -5.24 -4.30 20.75
C GLY A 393 -6.33 -4.57 19.71
N ALA A 394 -6.10 -4.28 18.43
CA ALA A 394 -7.08 -4.55 17.38
C ALA A 394 -7.37 -6.07 17.26
N VAL A 395 -8.63 -6.43 17.47
CA VAL A 395 -9.18 -7.78 17.26
C VAL A 395 -10.09 -7.71 16.04
N THR A 396 -10.10 -8.76 15.21
CA THR A 396 -11.07 -8.91 14.13
C THR A 396 -12.48 -8.78 14.69
N VAL A 397 -13.37 -8.09 13.98
CA VAL A 397 -14.80 -8.21 14.24
C VAL A 397 -15.17 -9.66 13.92
N GLU A 398 -15.14 -10.53 14.92
CA GLU A 398 -15.80 -11.82 14.83
C GLU A 398 -17.27 -11.54 14.50
N SER A 399 -17.77 -12.24 13.49
CA SER A 399 -19.19 -12.24 13.13
C SER A 399 -20.02 -12.30 14.40
N LEU A 400 -20.82 -11.25 14.64
CA LEU A 400 -21.85 -11.22 15.67
C LEU A 400 -22.52 -12.60 15.75
N PRO A 401 -22.54 -13.27 16.91
CA PRO A 401 -23.26 -14.52 17.04
C PRO A 401 -24.72 -14.28 16.62
N SER A 402 -25.17 -15.07 15.66
CA SER A 402 -26.55 -15.11 15.20
C SER A 402 -27.45 -15.62 16.32
N SER A 403 -27.82 -14.74 17.24
CA SER A 403 -28.91 -14.91 18.20
C SER A 403 -29.33 -13.50 18.61
N THR A 404 -30.41 -12.93 18.10
CA THR A 404 -31.76 -13.39 18.39
C THR A 404 -32.74 -12.63 17.49
N SER A 405 -33.71 -13.39 17.00
CA SER A 405 -34.98 -12.96 16.44
C SER A 405 -35.76 -12.06 17.40
N ARG A 406 -35.72 -10.74 17.19
CA ARG A 406 -36.79 -9.77 17.51
C ARG A 406 -36.44 -8.44 16.84
N TRP A 407 -37.45 -7.67 16.42
CA TRP A 407 -37.38 -6.47 15.55
C TRP A 407 -37.53 -6.74 14.04
N ARG A 408 -38.67 -7.32 13.67
CA ARG A 408 -39.45 -6.85 12.51
C ARG A 408 -40.72 -6.18 13.06
N ARG A 409 -41.19 -5.15 12.36
CA ARG A 409 -42.19 -4.11 12.73
C ARG A 409 -41.49 -2.95 13.45
N SER A 410 -41.41 -1.74 12.93
CA SER A 410 -42.38 -1.01 12.11
C SER A 410 -41.65 0.08 11.33
N TYR A 411 -41.96 0.25 10.04
CA TYR A 411 -42.06 1.53 9.33
C TYR A 411 -42.73 1.21 7.99
N GLN A 412 -44.05 1.41 7.98
CA GLN A 412 -44.76 1.92 6.80
C GLN A 412 -44.45 3.40 6.67
#